data_AF-A0A2R6HKG4-F1
#
_entry.id   AF-A0A2R6HKG4-F1
#
_cell.length_a   1.000
_cell.length_b   1.000
_cell.length_c   1.000
_cell.angle_alpha   90.00
_cell.angle_beta   90.00
_cell.angle_gamma   90.00
#
_symmetry.space_group_name_H-M   'P 1'
#
loop_
_entity.id
_entity.type
_entity.pdbx_description
1 polymer ?
#
loop_
_entity_poly.entity_id
_entity_poly.type
_entity_poly.pdbx_seq_one_letter_code
_entity_poly.pdbx_strand_id
1 'polypeptide(L)'
;MTETPTESPTPTDEPTATEAMAAPDVPLLNYALTLEHLENAFYRDGLDEFADDEIMSAEVLSKFDERVRMEVPEYLRTAGAHEAAHVDAISETVEQLGGTPVPEGEYDFGYETPSEFLGVAQALENTGVAAYAGAAPQVVNNDVLAAAAGIHSVEARHASFLNLVNGDSPYPAGVDGAKSIDEVLEIAGGFVTSEVDPSVYETGEDRPTHDRKAEDDTDDVAVLNYALTLEHLENAFYREGLETFGDDELMNADALADFGEEVRTAVPEHLRTAGAHEAAHVDAISETVEQLGGDPVAEATYDFGYETPSEFLGVAQALENTGVAAYKGAAPTVSNDDVFAAAIGIHSVEARHAALLNELNGEIPFPDGVDEPKTMSEVTEIAGQFIVEE
;
A
#
# COMPACT_ATOMS: atom_id res chain seq x y z
N MET A 1 -56.83 -10.50 -65.35
CA MET A 1 -55.39 -10.25 -65.27
C MET A 1 -55.21 -9.34 -64.07
N THR A 2 -54.88 -9.95 -62.93
CA THR A 2 -54.76 -9.31 -61.62
C THR A 2 -53.29 -9.10 -61.35
N GLU A 3 -52.88 -7.84 -61.20
CA GLU A 3 -51.52 -7.44 -60.86
C GLU A 3 -51.26 -7.71 -59.37
N THR A 4 -50.14 -8.36 -59.08
CA THR A 4 -49.63 -8.56 -57.72
C THR A 4 -48.58 -7.49 -57.45
N PRO A 5 -48.65 -6.71 -56.35
CA PRO A 5 -47.62 -5.74 -56.02
C PRO A 5 -46.43 -6.44 -55.36
N THR A 6 -45.22 -6.09 -55.81
CA THR A 6 -43.95 -6.51 -55.21
C THR A 6 -43.69 -5.67 -53.97
N GLU A 7 -43.61 -6.31 -52.79
CA GLU A 7 -43.12 -5.66 -51.57
C GLU A 7 -41.61 -5.47 -51.64
N SER A 8 -41.15 -4.25 -51.33
CA SER A 8 -39.74 -3.94 -51.11
C SER A 8 -39.29 -4.49 -49.75
N PRO A 9 -38.07 -5.03 -49.63
CA PRO A 9 -37.56 -5.48 -48.33
C PRO A 9 -37.29 -4.28 -47.42
N THR A 10 -37.79 -4.37 -46.18
CA THR A 10 -37.46 -3.49 -45.06
C THR A 10 -35.96 -3.59 -44.76
N PRO A 11 -35.26 -2.47 -44.50
CA PRO A 11 -33.87 -2.53 -44.06
C PRO A 11 -33.81 -3.28 -42.73
N THR A 12 -32.98 -4.30 -42.66
CA THR A 12 -32.58 -4.95 -41.42
C THR A 12 -31.78 -3.94 -40.61
N ASP A 13 -32.28 -3.57 -39.43
CA ASP A 13 -31.49 -2.86 -38.43
C ASP A 13 -30.24 -3.70 -38.16
N GLU A 14 -29.07 -3.19 -38.55
CA GLU A 14 -27.81 -3.69 -38.01
C GLU A 14 -27.87 -3.53 -36.49
N PRO A 15 -27.41 -4.52 -35.70
CA PRO A 15 -27.23 -4.30 -34.29
C PRO A 15 -26.24 -3.14 -34.17
N THR A 16 -26.71 -2.01 -33.63
CA THR A 16 -25.83 -0.95 -33.14
C THR A 16 -24.79 -1.66 -32.29
N ALA A 17 -23.52 -1.60 -32.71
CA ALA A 17 -22.42 -2.02 -31.88
C ALA A 17 -22.62 -1.30 -30.54
N THR A 18 -22.90 -2.06 -29.48
CA THR A 18 -22.71 -1.59 -28.12
C THR A 18 -21.34 -0.95 -28.13
N GLU A 19 -21.26 0.36 -27.90
CA GLU A 19 -19.97 1.00 -27.61
C GLU A 19 -19.36 0.15 -26.50
N ALA A 20 -18.30 -0.58 -26.82
CA ALA A 20 -17.48 -1.19 -25.80
C ALA A 20 -17.16 -0.08 -24.81
N MET A 21 -17.52 -0.25 -23.54
CA MET A 21 -17.14 0.68 -22.48
C MET A 21 -15.64 0.95 -22.65
N ALA A 22 -15.28 2.16 -23.11
CA ALA A 22 -13.97 2.37 -23.73
C ALA A 22 -12.82 2.12 -22.77
N ALA A 23 -13.04 2.20 -21.45
CA ALA A 23 -12.19 1.58 -20.45
C ALA A 23 -12.93 1.54 -19.10
N PRO A 24 -13.26 0.36 -18.56
CA PRO A 24 -14.03 0.26 -17.32
C PRO A 24 -13.27 0.86 -16.13
N ASP A 25 -11.93 0.90 -16.15
CA ASP A 25 -11.12 1.39 -15.04
C ASP A 25 -10.90 2.90 -15.02
N VAL A 26 -11.21 3.63 -16.10
CA VAL A 26 -10.98 5.08 -16.17
C VAL A 26 -11.66 5.86 -15.04
N PRO A 27 -12.91 5.58 -14.64
CA PRO A 27 -13.52 6.26 -13.49
C PRO A 27 -12.77 6.04 -12.16
N LEU A 28 -12.26 4.81 -11.92
CA LEU A 28 -11.47 4.52 -10.72
C LEU A 28 -10.09 5.17 -10.76
N LEU A 29 -9.47 5.22 -11.94
CA LEU A 29 -8.20 5.90 -12.14
C LEU A 29 -8.34 7.41 -11.96
N ASN A 30 -9.42 8.03 -12.43
CA ASN A 30 -9.69 9.44 -12.18
C ASN A 30 -10.04 9.73 -10.72
N TYR A 31 -10.66 8.77 -10.02
CA TYR A 31 -10.80 8.84 -8.57
C TYR A 31 -9.44 8.85 -7.87
N ALA A 32 -8.57 7.88 -8.17
CA ALA A 32 -7.21 7.85 -7.62
C ALA A 32 -6.42 9.12 -7.96
N LEU A 33 -6.42 9.53 -9.24
CA LEU A 33 -5.75 10.74 -9.73
C LEU A 33 -6.20 12.03 -9.01
N THR A 34 -7.45 12.08 -8.54
CA THR A 34 -7.93 13.22 -7.75
C THR A 34 -7.24 13.30 -6.40
N LEU A 35 -6.98 12.15 -5.77
CA LEU A 35 -6.26 12.04 -4.50
C LEU A 35 -4.77 12.34 -4.72
N GLU A 36 -4.16 11.77 -5.76
CA GLU A 36 -2.77 12.06 -6.12
C GLU A 36 -2.54 13.55 -6.40
N HIS A 37 -3.49 14.22 -7.07
CA HIS A 37 -3.43 15.66 -7.26
C HIS A 37 -3.51 16.44 -5.95
N LEU A 38 -4.35 15.98 -5.00
CA LEU A 38 -4.48 16.58 -3.68
C LEU A 38 -3.16 16.45 -2.88
N GLU A 39 -2.56 15.26 -2.85
CA GLU A 39 -1.32 14.97 -2.10
C GLU A 39 -0.10 15.63 -2.76
N ASN A 40 0.03 15.56 -4.09
CA ASN A 40 1.07 16.28 -4.83
C ASN A 40 1.00 17.80 -4.59
N ALA A 41 -0.20 18.39 -4.65
CA ALA A 41 -0.39 19.81 -4.34
C ALA A 41 -0.07 20.12 -2.87
N PHE A 42 -0.48 19.26 -1.94
CA PHE A 42 -0.20 19.40 -0.52
C PHE A 42 1.30 19.48 -0.23
N TYR A 43 2.09 18.52 -0.72
CA TYR A 43 3.54 18.52 -0.50
C TYR A 43 4.22 19.68 -1.19
N ARG A 44 3.87 19.94 -2.46
CA ARG A 44 4.44 21.06 -3.22
C ARG A 44 4.21 22.39 -2.51
N ASP A 45 2.98 22.66 -2.09
CA ASP A 45 2.60 23.95 -1.52
C ASP A 45 3.12 24.08 -0.07
N GLY A 46 3.10 23.00 0.72
CA GLY A 46 3.64 22.99 2.08
C GLY A 46 5.15 23.15 2.16
N LEU A 47 5.89 22.52 1.25
CA LEU A 47 7.35 22.65 1.14
C LEU A 47 7.79 24.00 0.54
N ASP A 48 6.90 24.68 -0.20
CA ASP A 48 7.12 26.07 -0.63
C ASP A 48 6.83 27.08 0.51
N GLU A 49 5.88 26.78 1.40
CA GLU A 49 5.49 27.65 2.53
C GLU A 49 6.50 27.61 3.69
N PHE A 50 6.97 26.42 4.09
CA PHE A 50 7.85 26.26 5.26
C PHE A 50 9.29 25.97 4.86
N ALA A 51 10.24 26.73 5.40
CA ALA A 51 11.65 26.42 5.24
C ALA A 51 12.07 25.17 6.03
N ASP A 52 13.15 24.51 5.60
CA ASP A 52 13.70 23.33 6.29
C ASP A 52 13.88 23.56 7.78
N ASP A 53 14.41 24.72 8.19
CA ASP A 53 14.64 25.02 9.61
C ASP A 53 13.36 25.19 10.42
N GLU A 54 12.26 25.58 9.77
CA GLU A 54 10.93 25.62 10.39
C GLU A 54 10.37 24.22 10.56
N ILE A 55 10.46 23.37 9.53
CA ILE A 55 10.05 21.95 9.58
C ILE A 55 10.85 21.20 10.65
N MET A 56 12.19 21.30 10.63
CA MET A 56 13.06 20.68 11.63
C MET A 56 12.78 21.15 13.07
N SER A 57 12.19 22.34 13.22
CA SER A 57 11.83 22.94 14.50
C SER A 57 10.37 22.76 14.88
N ALA A 58 9.59 21.97 14.13
CA ALA A 58 8.20 21.65 14.46
C ALA A 58 8.09 21.12 15.89
N GLU A 59 7.07 21.58 16.62
CA GLU A 59 6.88 21.20 18.03
C GLU A 59 6.72 19.68 18.19
N VAL A 60 6.02 19.03 17.25
CA VAL A 60 5.80 17.58 17.26
C VAL A 60 7.12 16.80 17.15
N LEU A 61 8.13 17.37 16.49
CA LEU A 61 9.44 16.76 16.34
C LEU A 61 10.38 16.98 17.54
N SER A 62 9.98 17.79 18.53
CA SER A 62 10.86 18.22 19.63
C SER A 62 11.37 17.08 20.52
N LYS A 63 10.69 15.93 20.51
CA LYS A 63 11.07 14.71 21.22
C LYS A 63 12.19 13.93 20.53
N PHE A 64 12.37 14.12 19.22
CA PHE A 64 13.42 13.46 18.46
C PHE A 64 14.75 14.20 18.57
N ASP A 65 15.84 13.47 18.37
CA ASP A 65 17.17 14.05 18.33
C ASP A 65 17.43 14.78 17.00
N GLU A 66 18.63 15.34 16.83
CA GLU A 66 18.96 16.14 15.65
C GLU A 66 18.98 15.29 14.38
N ARG A 67 19.37 14.00 14.49
CA ARG A 67 19.42 13.03 13.40
C ARG A 67 18.10 12.96 12.63
N VAL A 68 17.03 12.54 13.30
CA VAL A 68 15.70 12.35 12.71
C VAL A 68 15.16 13.67 12.19
N ARG A 69 15.28 14.75 12.98
CA ARG A 69 14.80 16.08 12.57
C ARG A 69 15.40 16.53 11.25
N MET A 70 16.70 16.33 11.05
CA MET A 70 17.39 16.73 9.82
C MET A 70 16.95 15.96 8.57
N GLU A 71 16.35 14.78 8.71
CA GLU A 71 15.86 13.99 7.58
C GLU A 71 14.48 14.38 7.12
N VAL A 72 13.61 14.82 8.05
CA VAL A 72 12.20 15.10 7.77
C VAL A 72 12.00 15.94 6.51
N PRO A 73 12.70 17.09 6.30
CA PRO A 73 12.49 17.88 5.09
C PRO A 73 12.80 17.13 3.79
N GLU A 74 13.84 16.27 3.76
CA GLU A 74 14.20 15.51 2.56
C GLU A 74 13.25 14.34 2.32
N TYR A 75 12.79 13.68 3.38
CA TYR A 75 11.79 12.62 3.27
C TYR A 75 10.45 13.16 2.78
N LEU A 76 10.02 14.35 3.24
CA LEU A 76 8.82 15.01 2.71
C LEU A 76 8.98 15.42 1.23
N ARG A 77 10.16 15.85 0.79
CA ARG A 77 10.43 16.08 -0.64
C ARG A 77 10.39 14.80 -1.46
N THR A 78 10.86 13.71 -0.89
CA THR A 78 10.84 12.40 -1.55
C THR A 78 9.39 11.94 -1.72
N ALA A 79 8.57 12.02 -0.67
CA ALA A 79 7.13 11.75 -0.75
C ALA A 79 6.46 12.64 -1.81
N GLY A 80 6.66 13.96 -1.76
CA GLY A 80 6.13 14.86 -2.80
C GLY A 80 6.60 14.55 -4.23
N ALA A 81 7.81 14.00 -4.40
CA ALA A 81 8.29 13.54 -5.71
C ALA A 81 7.62 12.22 -6.14
N HIS A 82 7.28 11.35 -5.20
CA HIS A 82 6.48 10.15 -5.45
C HIS A 82 5.07 10.53 -5.89
N GLU A 83 4.39 11.45 -5.18
CA GLU A 83 3.05 11.91 -5.57
C GLU A 83 3.01 12.53 -6.96
N ALA A 84 4.03 13.33 -7.30
CA ALA A 84 4.16 13.86 -8.65
C ALA A 84 4.31 12.73 -9.70
N ALA A 85 5.07 11.69 -9.39
CA ALA A 85 5.24 10.53 -10.27
C ALA A 85 3.96 9.68 -10.38
N HIS A 86 3.19 9.54 -9.30
CA HIS A 86 1.88 8.88 -9.30
C HIS A 86 0.90 9.63 -10.21
N VAL A 87 0.80 10.96 -10.06
CA VAL A 87 -0.01 11.82 -10.95
C VAL A 87 0.32 11.56 -12.42
N ASP A 88 1.62 11.58 -12.77
CA ASP A 88 2.09 11.33 -14.14
C ASP A 88 1.70 9.91 -14.61
N ALA A 89 1.98 8.89 -13.81
CA ALA A 89 1.72 7.50 -14.16
C ALA A 89 0.23 7.19 -14.35
N ILE A 90 -0.63 7.69 -13.45
CA ILE A 90 -2.08 7.50 -13.55
C ILE A 90 -2.65 8.29 -14.72
N SER A 91 -2.21 9.53 -14.93
CA SER A 91 -2.62 10.34 -16.09
C SER A 91 -2.29 9.64 -17.41
N GLU A 92 -1.05 9.14 -17.55
CA GLU A 92 -0.63 8.37 -18.73
C GLU A 92 -1.48 7.11 -18.92
N THR A 93 -1.81 6.40 -17.83
CA THR A 93 -2.64 5.20 -17.88
C THR A 93 -4.06 5.53 -18.33
N VAL A 94 -4.67 6.61 -17.81
CA VAL A 94 -5.99 7.08 -18.24
C VAL A 94 -5.99 7.41 -19.74
N GLU A 95 -4.97 8.11 -20.23
CA GLU A 95 -4.84 8.43 -21.66
C GLU A 95 -4.65 7.18 -22.54
N GLN A 96 -3.84 6.22 -22.10
CA GLN A 96 -3.62 4.95 -22.80
C GLN A 96 -4.91 4.13 -22.92
N LEU A 97 -5.76 4.20 -21.90
CA LEU A 97 -7.08 3.60 -21.88
C LEU A 97 -8.13 4.42 -22.66
N GLY A 98 -7.74 5.53 -23.29
CA GLY A 98 -8.64 6.37 -24.08
C GLY A 98 -9.57 7.26 -23.24
N GLY A 99 -9.29 7.37 -21.94
CA GLY A 99 -9.96 8.29 -21.02
C GLY A 99 -9.42 9.72 -21.12
N THR A 100 -9.98 10.61 -20.30
CA THR A 100 -9.46 11.97 -20.09
C THR A 100 -9.07 12.09 -18.63
N PRO A 101 -7.79 12.36 -18.31
CA PRO A 101 -7.35 12.60 -16.95
C PRO A 101 -8.10 13.77 -16.33
N VAL A 102 -8.56 13.60 -15.09
CA VAL A 102 -9.10 14.71 -14.30
C VAL A 102 -7.99 15.74 -14.04
N PRO A 103 -8.24 17.05 -14.18
CA PRO A 103 -7.23 18.07 -13.89
C PRO A 103 -7.08 18.27 -12.37
N GLU A 104 -5.92 18.80 -11.97
CA GLU A 104 -5.67 19.30 -10.61
C GLU A 104 -6.75 20.33 -10.18
N GLY A 105 -7.21 20.22 -8.94
CA GLY A 105 -8.17 21.14 -8.33
C GLY A 105 -7.52 22.36 -7.66
N GLU A 106 -8.32 23.13 -6.92
CA GLU A 106 -7.84 24.17 -6.00
C GLU A 106 -8.07 23.71 -4.55
N TYR A 107 -7.08 23.86 -3.68
CA TYR A 107 -7.08 23.29 -2.34
C TYR A 107 -6.85 24.33 -1.23
N ASP A 108 -7.41 24.07 -0.05
CA ASP A 108 -7.11 24.76 1.22
C ASP A 108 -6.89 23.71 2.32
N PHE A 109 -5.63 23.59 2.74
CA PHE A 109 -5.20 22.58 3.72
C PHE A 109 -5.28 23.06 5.17
N GLY A 110 -5.51 24.36 5.39
CA GLY A 110 -5.77 24.93 6.72
C GLY A 110 -4.64 24.84 7.77
N TYR A 111 -3.43 24.41 7.40
CA TYR A 111 -2.27 24.44 8.32
C TYR A 111 -1.69 25.86 8.46
N GLU A 112 -1.29 26.24 9.66
CA GLU A 112 -0.60 27.52 9.93
C GLU A 112 0.83 27.30 10.45
N THR A 113 1.16 26.08 10.86
CA THR A 113 2.44 25.71 11.47
C THR A 113 3.01 24.42 10.88
N PRO A 114 4.33 24.20 10.96
CA PRO A 114 4.94 22.95 10.53
C PRO A 114 4.40 21.70 11.24
N SER A 115 3.99 21.81 12.51
CA SER A 115 3.34 20.70 13.23
C SER A 115 1.96 20.36 12.65
N GLU A 116 1.18 21.39 12.28
CA GLU A 116 -0.12 21.17 11.63
C GLU A 116 0.06 20.60 10.23
N PHE A 117 1.07 21.06 9.48
CA PHE A 117 1.45 20.48 8.19
C PHE A 117 1.76 18.98 8.32
N LEU A 118 2.63 18.58 9.25
CA LEU A 118 2.92 17.16 9.50
C LEU A 118 1.67 16.36 9.92
N GLY A 119 0.76 16.97 10.68
CA GLY A 119 -0.51 16.34 11.05
C GLY A 119 -1.48 16.16 9.88
N VAL A 120 -1.54 17.13 8.95
CA VAL A 120 -2.34 17.00 7.72
C VAL A 120 -1.71 15.95 6.80
N ALA A 121 -0.38 15.92 6.66
CA ALA A 121 0.34 14.91 5.89
C ALA A 121 -0.02 13.50 6.39
N GLN A 122 0.07 13.28 7.70
CA GLN A 122 -0.34 12.01 8.32
C GLN A 122 -1.79 11.64 7.98
N ALA A 123 -2.71 12.60 8.01
CA ALA A 123 -4.12 12.34 7.73
C ALA A 123 -4.39 11.99 6.26
N LEU A 124 -3.73 12.68 5.32
CA LEU A 124 -3.84 12.43 3.89
C LEU A 124 -3.33 11.03 3.55
N GLU A 125 -2.11 10.70 3.97
CA GLU A 125 -1.43 9.45 3.61
C GLU A 125 -2.15 8.22 4.18
N ASN A 126 -2.64 8.29 5.44
CA ASN A 126 -3.49 7.23 5.98
C ASN A 126 -4.86 7.14 5.26
N THR A 127 -5.35 8.24 4.69
CA THR A 127 -6.55 8.23 3.85
C THR A 127 -6.26 7.64 2.47
N GLY A 128 -5.10 7.94 1.87
CA GLY A 128 -4.58 7.37 0.62
C GLY A 128 -4.51 5.84 0.70
N VAL A 129 -3.87 5.31 1.74
CA VAL A 129 -3.84 3.86 2.03
C VAL A 129 -5.25 3.25 2.01
N ALA A 130 -6.18 3.82 2.79
CA ALA A 130 -7.54 3.31 2.89
C ALA A 130 -8.33 3.45 1.57
N ALA A 131 -8.02 4.48 0.77
CA ALA A 131 -8.66 4.76 -0.51
C ALA A 131 -8.25 3.75 -1.59
N TYR A 132 -6.95 3.49 -1.73
CA TYR A 132 -6.43 2.45 -2.60
C TYR A 132 -6.95 1.07 -2.19
N ALA A 133 -6.95 0.76 -0.90
CA ALA A 133 -7.49 -0.50 -0.39
C ALA A 133 -8.99 -0.69 -0.73
N GLY A 134 -9.79 0.36 -0.67
CA GLY A 134 -11.22 0.31 -1.01
C GLY A 134 -11.53 0.30 -2.51
N ALA A 135 -10.65 0.87 -3.33
CA ALA A 135 -10.82 0.91 -4.79
C ALA A 135 -10.24 -0.32 -5.49
N ALA A 136 -9.16 -0.90 -4.98
CA ALA A 136 -8.47 -2.04 -5.60
C ALA A 136 -9.39 -3.23 -5.96
N PRO A 137 -10.36 -3.65 -5.11
CA PRO A 137 -11.27 -4.74 -5.45
C PRO A 137 -12.16 -4.49 -6.67
N GLN A 138 -12.29 -3.23 -7.11
CA GLN A 138 -13.14 -2.83 -8.21
C GLN A 138 -12.40 -2.76 -9.55
N VAL A 139 -11.06 -2.81 -9.54
CA VAL A 139 -10.22 -2.71 -10.74
C VAL A 139 -10.37 -3.95 -11.62
N VAL A 140 -10.66 -3.75 -12.91
CA VAL A 140 -10.92 -4.82 -13.88
C VAL A 140 -9.64 -5.30 -14.55
N ASN A 141 -8.76 -4.40 -14.94
CA ASN A 141 -7.50 -4.73 -15.62
C ASN A 141 -6.40 -5.09 -14.61
N ASN A 142 -5.86 -6.30 -14.70
CA ASN A 142 -4.80 -6.80 -13.82
C ASN A 142 -3.48 -6.01 -13.92
N ASP A 143 -3.15 -5.44 -15.09
CA ASP A 143 -1.96 -4.59 -15.23
C ASP A 143 -2.15 -3.27 -14.44
N VAL A 144 -3.37 -2.72 -14.46
CA VAL A 144 -3.73 -1.53 -13.66
C VAL A 144 -3.72 -1.87 -12.18
N LEU A 145 -4.24 -3.04 -11.80
CA LEU A 145 -4.25 -3.51 -10.42
C LEU A 145 -2.84 -3.69 -9.86
N ALA A 146 -1.93 -4.28 -10.65
CA ALA A 146 -0.54 -4.46 -10.26
C ALA A 146 0.18 -3.11 -10.07
N ALA A 147 -0.07 -2.12 -10.94
CA ALA A 147 0.46 -0.77 -10.75
C ALA A 147 -0.11 -0.11 -9.49
N ALA A 148 -1.43 -0.14 -9.30
CA ALA A 148 -2.12 0.43 -8.15
C ALA A 148 -1.66 -0.19 -6.81
N ALA A 149 -1.40 -1.50 -6.78
CA ALA A 149 -0.87 -2.16 -5.59
C ALA A 149 0.54 -1.63 -5.22
N GLY A 150 1.37 -1.27 -6.20
CA GLY A 150 2.69 -0.70 -5.93
C GLY A 150 2.66 0.73 -5.40
N ILE A 151 1.67 1.52 -5.81
CA ILE A 151 1.42 2.85 -5.22
C ILE A 151 0.90 2.68 -3.79
N HIS A 152 -0.10 1.79 -3.60
CA HIS A 152 -0.68 1.51 -2.29
C HIS A 152 0.33 1.15 -1.19
N SER A 153 1.36 0.36 -1.49
CA SER A 153 2.41 0.08 -0.51
C SER A 153 3.31 1.29 -0.24
N VAL A 154 3.56 2.15 -1.23
CA VAL A 154 4.31 3.41 -1.04
C VAL A 154 3.53 4.37 -0.15
N GLU A 155 2.23 4.56 -0.37
CA GLU A 155 1.33 5.30 0.53
C GLU A 155 1.44 4.80 1.97
N ALA A 156 1.48 3.48 2.15
CA ALA A 156 1.58 2.86 3.46
C ALA A 156 2.95 3.12 4.12
N ARG A 157 4.03 3.18 3.35
CA ARG A 157 5.36 3.56 3.84
C ARG A 157 5.43 5.03 4.25
N HIS A 158 4.86 5.93 3.45
CA HIS A 158 4.73 7.35 3.80
C HIS A 158 3.93 7.50 5.10
N ALA A 159 2.76 6.86 5.18
CA ALA A 159 1.91 6.87 6.37
C ALA A 159 2.62 6.31 7.61
N SER A 160 3.46 5.28 7.47
CA SER A 160 4.28 4.73 8.56
C SER A 160 5.26 5.76 9.11
N PHE A 161 6.01 6.42 8.23
CA PHE A 161 6.94 7.48 8.60
C PHE A 161 6.23 8.66 9.26
N LEU A 162 5.12 9.13 8.68
CA LEU A 162 4.37 10.26 9.21
C LEU A 162 3.71 9.96 10.54
N ASN A 163 3.22 8.73 10.73
CA ASN A 163 2.77 8.27 12.04
C ASN A 163 3.90 8.33 13.06
N LEU A 164 5.08 7.81 12.73
CA LEU A 164 6.25 7.83 13.60
C LEU A 164 6.61 9.27 14.03
N VAL A 165 6.80 10.18 13.07
CA VAL A 165 7.25 11.54 13.37
C VAL A 165 6.18 12.43 14.01
N ASN A 166 4.89 12.09 13.85
CA ASN A 166 3.81 12.69 14.65
C ASN A 166 3.65 12.07 16.04
N GLY A 167 4.39 10.99 16.33
CA GLY A 167 4.45 10.36 17.64
C GLY A 167 3.42 9.26 17.89
N ASP A 168 2.77 8.77 16.83
CA ASP A 168 1.86 7.63 16.85
C ASP A 168 2.59 6.33 16.48
N SER A 169 1.88 5.19 16.54
CA SER A 169 2.41 3.91 16.06
C SER A 169 2.57 3.95 14.53
N PRO A 170 3.74 3.59 13.97
CA PRO A 170 3.95 3.53 12.52
C PRO A 170 2.93 2.62 11.81
N TYR A 171 2.56 1.53 12.49
CA TYR A 171 1.56 0.55 12.08
C TYR A 171 0.56 0.34 13.23
N PRO A 172 -0.59 1.04 13.23
CA PRO A 172 -1.51 1.04 14.38
C PRO A 172 -2.42 -0.21 14.45
N ALA A 173 -2.51 -1.00 13.38
CA ALA A 173 -3.32 -2.20 13.28
C ALA A 173 -2.60 -3.29 12.49
N GLY A 174 -2.94 -4.56 12.75
CA GLY A 174 -2.43 -5.70 11.98
C GLY A 174 -3.17 -5.93 10.66
N VAL A 175 -4.26 -5.22 10.38
CA VAL A 175 -4.86 -5.17 9.04
C VAL A 175 -5.41 -3.76 8.87
N ASP A 176 -4.96 -3.04 7.85
CA ASP A 176 -5.49 -1.71 7.58
C ASP A 176 -6.91 -1.78 7.02
N GLY A 177 -7.73 -0.83 7.43
CA GLY A 177 -9.12 -0.73 7.01
C GLY A 177 -9.28 0.00 5.68
N ALA A 178 -10.03 -0.58 4.75
CA ALA A 178 -10.47 0.09 3.54
C ALA A 178 -11.60 1.10 3.82
N LYS A 179 -11.66 2.18 3.01
CA LYS A 179 -12.77 3.13 2.99
C LYS A 179 -13.50 3.07 1.65
N SER A 180 -14.81 3.28 1.67
CA SER A 180 -15.55 3.48 0.42
C SER A 180 -15.15 4.78 -0.27
N ILE A 181 -15.34 4.85 -1.59
CA ILE A 181 -15.12 6.07 -2.38
C ILE A 181 -15.85 7.27 -1.77
N ASP A 182 -17.11 7.09 -1.34
CA ASP A 182 -17.89 8.16 -0.74
C ASP A 182 -17.26 8.68 0.58
N GLU A 183 -16.78 7.78 1.44
CA GLU A 183 -16.11 8.17 2.69
C GLU A 183 -14.79 8.91 2.42
N VAL A 184 -14.03 8.49 1.42
CA VAL A 184 -12.78 9.15 1.04
C VAL A 184 -13.06 10.52 0.43
N LEU A 185 -14.04 10.63 -0.48
CA LEU A 185 -14.43 11.91 -1.08
C LEU A 185 -15.01 12.87 -0.05
N GLU A 186 -15.67 12.38 1.01
CA GLU A 186 -16.10 13.22 2.14
C GLU A 186 -14.90 13.80 2.90
N ILE A 187 -13.85 13.01 3.14
CA ILE A 187 -12.61 13.45 3.80
C ILE A 187 -11.84 14.43 2.89
N ALA A 188 -11.51 14.00 1.67
CA ALA A 188 -10.76 14.78 0.69
C ALA A 188 -11.48 16.08 0.31
N GLY A 189 -12.81 16.04 0.18
CA GLY A 189 -13.66 17.20 -0.11
C GLY A 189 -13.62 18.29 0.96
N GLY A 190 -13.13 17.99 2.17
CA GLY A 190 -12.84 18.99 3.19
C GLY A 190 -11.73 19.99 2.79
N PHE A 191 -10.84 19.59 1.87
CA PHE A 191 -9.72 20.39 1.39
C PHE A 191 -9.97 21.03 0.02
N VAL A 192 -10.94 20.53 -0.76
CA VAL A 192 -11.18 21.02 -2.12
C VAL A 192 -12.04 22.29 -2.11
N THR A 193 -11.55 23.35 -2.77
CA THR A 193 -12.23 24.66 -2.87
C THR A 193 -12.77 24.96 -4.27
N SER A 194 -12.29 24.25 -5.30
CA SER A 194 -12.82 24.30 -6.67
C SER A 194 -14.09 23.45 -6.84
N GLU A 195 -14.83 23.66 -7.94
CA GLU A 195 -15.92 22.76 -8.33
C GLU A 195 -15.36 21.40 -8.78
N VAL A 196 -15.84 20.31 -8.17
CA VAL A 196 -15.54 18.92 -8.59
C VAL A 196 -16.74 18.39 -9.37
N ASP A 197 -16.49 17.81 -10.55
CA ASP A 197 -17.51 17.09 -11.31
C ASP A 197 -17.56 15.63 -10.83
N PRO A 198 -18.54 15.21 -10.02
CA PRO A 198 -18.59 13.85 -9.50
C PRO A 198 -18.87 12.80 -10.59
N SER A 199 -19.33 13.22 -11.78
CA SER A 199 -19.59 12.28 -12.88
C SER A 199 -18.34 11.59 -13.42
N VAL A 200 -17.15 12.14 -13.13
CA VAL A 200 -15.87 11.54 -13.55
C VAL A 200 -15.54 10.26 -12.77
N TYR A 201 -16.19 10.03 -11.62
CA TYR A 201 -16.02 8.84 -10.77
C TYR A 201 -17.12 7.79 -11.00
N GLU A 202 -18.15 8.10 -11.80
CA GLU A 202 -19.29 7.21 -11.98
C GLU A 202 -18.88 5.92 -12.70
N THR A 203 -18.94 4.81 -11.98
CA THR A 203 -18.83 3.47 -12.57
C THR A 203 -20.20 3.04 -13.12
N GLY A 204 -20.29 2.68 -14.40
CA GLY A 204 -21.55 2.25 -15.01
C GLY A 204 -22.12 0.95 -14.42
N GLU A 205 -23.45 0.79 -14.42
CA GLU A 205 -24.14 -0.41 -13.89
C GLU A 205 -23.78 -1.70 -14.66
N ASP A 206 -23.30 -1.58 -15.90
CA ASP A 206 -22.87 -2.70 -16.77
C ASP A 206 -21.34 -2.96 -16.72
N ARG A 207 -20.67 -2.54 -15.63
CA ARG A 207 -19.21 -2.75 -15.45
C ARG A 207 -18.84 -4.24 -15.58
N PRO A 208 -17.82 -4.60 -16.38
CA PRO A 208 -17.31 -5.96 -16.42
C PRO A 208 -16.87 -6.41 -15.03
N THR A 209 -17.09 -7.69 -14.72
CA THR A 209 -16.47 -8.31 -13.55
C THR A 209 -14.97 -8.41 -13.78
N HIS A 210 -14.18 -8.00 -12.79
CA HIS A 210 -12.74 -8.23 -12.75
C HIS A 210 -12.43 -9.74 -12.79
N ASP A 211 -11.29 -10.09 -13.38
CA ASP A 211 -10.83 -11.48 -13.52
C ASP A 211 -9.37 -11.59 -13.04
N ARG A 212 -9.19 -11.61 -11.72
CA ARG A 212 -7.88 -11.72 -11.04
C ARG A 212 -7.39 -13.17 -10.98
N LYS A 213 -7.50 -13.91 -12.09
CA LYS A 213 -7.07 -15.30 -12.17
C LYS A 213 -5.66 -15.41 -12.75
N ALA A 214 -4.83 -16.20 -12.09
CA ALA A 214 -3.58 -16.62 -12.68
C ALA A 214 -3.83 -17.43 -13.97
N GLU A 215 -2.93 -17.31 -14.95
CA GLU A 215 -3.03 -18.08 -16.20
C GLU A 215 -2.72 -19.58 -16.00
N ASP A 216 -2.28 -20.00 -14.81
CA ASP A 216 -1.65 -21.29 -14.54
C ASP A 216 -2.46 -22.26 -13.65
N ASP A 217 -3.80 -22.16 -13.63
CA ASP A 217 -4.72 -22.99 -12.82
C ASP A 217 -4.51 -22.86 -11.29
N THR A 218 -3.70 -21.90 -10.81
CA THR A 218 -3.55 -21.60 -9.38
C THR A 218 -4.90 -21.14 -8.80
N ASP A 219 -5.35 -21.79 -7.73
CA ASP A 219 -6.57 -21.43 -7.01
C ASP A 219 -6.27 -20.61 -5.74
N ASP A 220 -7.30 -19.97 -5.19
CA ASP A 220 -7.14 -19.09 -4.02
C ASP A 220 -6.58 -19.83 -2.79
N VAL A 221 -6.84 -21.13 -2.65
CA VAL A 221 -6.28 -21.94 -1.55
C VAL A 221 -4.77 -22.09 -1.72
N ALA A 222 -4.29 -22.30 -2.95
CA ALA A 222 -2.87 -22.34 -3.25
C ALA A 222 -2.20 -20.97 -3.00
N VAL A 223 -2.83 -19.87 -3.40
CA VAL A 223 -2.31 -18.52 -3.12
C VAL A 223 -2.26 -18.23 -1.62
N LEU A 224 -3.30 -18.60 -0.87
CA LEU A 224 -3.34 -18.42 0.58
C LEU A 224 -2.28 -19.28 1.29
N ASN A 225 -2.07 -20.52 0.87
CA ASN A 225 -1.00 -21.36 1.45
C ASN A 225 0.40 -20.85 1.09
N TYR A 226 0.55 -20.23 -0.08
CA TYR A 226 1.77 -19.49 -0.42
C TYR A 226 2.00 -18.31 0.54
N ALA A 227 0.98 -17.46 0.76
CA ALA A 227 1.07 -16.36 1.71
C ALA A 227 1.34 -16.87 3.14
N LEU A 228 0.60 -17.89 3.60
CA LEU A 228 0.75 -18.50 4.92
C LEU A 228 2.16 -19.04 5.18
N THR A 229 2.87 -19.48 4.14
CA THR A 229 4.26 -19.92 4.26
C THR A 229 5.18 -18.75 4.66
N LEU A 230 4.91 -17.55 4.14
CA LEU A 230 5.65 -16.33 4.48
C LEU A 230 5.26 -15.81 5.86
N GLU A 231 3.96 -15.77 6.17
CA GLU A 231 3.50 -15.36 7.50
C GLU A 231 4.07 -16.27 8.61
N HIS A 232 4.19 -17.57 8.36
CA HIS A 232 4.84 -18.49 9.29
C HIS A 232 6.33 -18.18 9.47
N LEU A 233 7.02 -17.82 8.39
CA LEU A 233 8.44 -17.43 8.42
C LEU A 233 8.63 -16.15 9.26
N GLU A 234 7.84 -15.11 9.01
CA GLU A 234 7.93 -13.81 9.70
C GLU A 234 7.46 -13.90 11.16
N ASN A 235 6.36 -14.59 11.44
CA ASN A 235 5.92 -14.86 12.82
C ASN A 235 6.99 -15.64 13.61
N ALA A 236 7.56 -16.70 13.04
CA ALA A 236 8.64 -17.44 13.69
C ALA A 236 9.89 -16.56 13.90
N PHE A 237 10.25 -15.74 12.90
CA PHE A 237 11.37 -14.81 12.96
C PHE A 237 11.25 -13.83 14.14
N TYR A 238 10.13 -13.11 14.26
CA TYR A 238 9.93 -12.18 15.36
C TYR A 238 9.84 -12.90 16.71
N ARG A 239 9.11 -14.01 16.78
CA ARG A 239 8.97 -14.81 18.00
C ARG A 239 10.33 -15.27 18.53
N GLU A 240 11.18 -15.82 17.67
CA GLU A 240 12.51 -16.31 18.06
C GLU A 240 13.49 -15.16 18.36
N GLY A 241 13.47 -14.10 17.56
CA GLY A 241 14.35 -12.93 17.75
C GLY A 241 14.07 -12.20 19.06
N LEU A 242 12.79 -12.01 19.39
CA LEU A 242 12.34 -11.37 20.64
C LEU A 242 12.53 -12.27 21.87
N GLU A 243 12.61 -13.59 21.70
CA GLU A 243 13.05 -14.52 22.76
C GLU A 243 14.57 -14.50 22.95
N THR A 244 15.33 -14.27 21.87
CA THR A 244 16.79 -14.30 21.86
C THR A 244 17.42 -13.03 22.43
N PHE A 245 16.90 -11.86 22.06
CA PHE A 245 17.45 -10.56 22.46
C PHE A 245 16.52 -9.85 23.46
N GLY A 246 17.07 -9.38 24.58
CA GLY A 246 16.33 -8.55 25.51
C GLY A 246 16.16 -7.11 25.00
N ASP A 247 15.21 -6.36 25.57
CA ASP A 247 14.95 -4.94 25.26
C ASP A 247 16.22 -4.09 25.30
N ASP A 248 17.06 -4.30 26.32
CA ASP A 248 18.33 -3.61 26.49
C ASP A 248 19.30 -3.88 25.33
N GLU A 249 19.30 -5.08 24.75
CA GLU A 249 20.15 -5.43 23.61
C GLU A 249 19.60 -4.82 22.31
N LEU A 250 18.28 -4.91 22.09
CA LEU A 250 17.61 -4.35 20.92
C LEU A 250 17.76 -2.83 20.84
N MET A 251 17.50 -2.11 21.95
CA MET A 251 17.61 -0.64 21.95
C MET A 251 19.06 -0.13 21.84
N ASN A 252 20.05 -1.00 22.06
CA ASN A 252 21.47 -0.67 21.96
C ASN A 252 22.17 -1.40 20.81
N ALA A 253 21.42 -1.87 19.81
CA ALA A 253 21.97 -2.41 18.58
C ALA A 253 22.90 -1.39 17.90
N ASP A 254 24.01 -1.84 17.30
CA ASP A 254 24.96 -0.96 16.62
C ASP A 254 24.31 -0.20 15.44
N ALA A 255 23.36 -0.83 14.74
CA ALA A 255 22.52 -0.20 13.72
C ALA A 255 21.78 1.05 14.22
N LEU A 256 21.48 1.11 15.52
CA LEU A 256 20.76 2.21 16.14
C LEU A 256 21.68 3.28 16.75
N ALA A 257 23.01 3.19 16.55
CA ALA A 257 23.98 4.04 17.23
C ALA A 257 23.79 5.54 16.97
N ASP A 258 23.25 5.90 15.81
CA ASP A 258 23.00 7.28 15.40
C ASP A 258 21.61 7.80 15.81
N PHE A 259 20.75 6.96 16.41
CA PHE A 259 19.42 7.35 16.85
C PHE A 259 19.37 7.83 18.31
N GLY A 260 18.51 8.80 18.57
CA GLY A 260 18.20 9.30 19.91
C GLY A 260 17.57 8.25 20.85
N GLU A 261 17.46 8.60 22.14
CA GLU A 261 16.81 7.74 23.15
C GLU A 261 15.33 7.48 22.85
N GLU A 262 14.61 8.47 22.32
CA GLU A 262 13.19 8.35 21.96
C GLU A 262 12.94 7.20 20.99
N VAL A 263 13.66 7.15 19.86
CA VAL A 263 13.52 6.07 18.87
C VAL A 263 13.98 4.74 19.46
N ARG A 264 15.19 4.69 20.04
CA ARG A 264 15.78 3.45 20.56
C ARG A 264 14.91 2.75 21.59
N THR A 265 14.30 3.51 22.51
CA THR A 265 13.44 2.93 23.55
C THR A 265 12.10 2.43 23.03
N ALA A 266 11.65 2.90 21.87
CA ALA A 266 10.42 2.43 21.23
C ALA A 266 10.63 1.14 20.40
N VAL A 267 11.85 0.89 19.90
CA VAL A 267 12.16 -0.26 19.02
C VAL A 267 11.65 -1.61 19.56
N PRO A 268 11.91 -2.01 20.83
CA PRO A 268 11.44 -3.31 21.32
C PRO A 268 9.91 -3.47 21.23
N GLU A 269 9.14 -2.40 21.47
CA GLU A 269 7.68 -2.47 21.40
C GLU A 269 7.15 -2.47 19.96
N HIS A 270 7.81 -1.72 19.07
CA HIS A 270 7.51 -1.77 17.64
C HIS A 270 7.74 -3.18 17.07
N LEU A 271 8.84 -3.84 17.42
CA LEU A 271 9.12 -5.21 16.98
C LEU A 271 8.12 -6.23 17.55
N ARG A 272 7.68 -6.06 18.81
CA ARG A 272 6.61 -6.91 19.38
C ARG A 272 5.28 -6.70 18.69
N THR A 273 4.95 -5.46 18.34
CA THR A 273 3.72 -5.15 17.62
C THR A 273 3.74 -5.81 16.24
N ALA A 274 4.85 -5.70 15.49
CA ALA A 274 5.01 -6.39 14.21
C ALA A 274 4.85 -7.91 14.37
N GLY A 275 5.60 -8.54 15.29
CA GLY A 275 5.43 -9.97 15.56
C GLY A 275 4.02 -10.39 16.00
N ALA A 276 3.25 -9.51 16.64
CA ALA A 276 1.85 -9.76 16.97
C ALA A 276 0.92 -9.64 15.75
N HIS A 277 1.25 -8.77 14.79
CA HIS A 277 0.57 -8.69 13.51
C HIS A 277 0.81 -9.97 12.71
N GLU A 278 2.06 -10.44 12.58
CA GLU A 278 2.38 -11.69 11.86
C GLU A 278 1.66 -12.91 12.46
N ALA A 279 1.59 -12.98 13.79
CA ALA A 279 0.82 -14.03 14.45
C ALA A 279 -0.68 -13.96 14.10
N ALA A 280 -1.24 -12.75 14.01
CA ALA A 280 -2.63 -12.55 13.63
C ALA A 280 -2.89 -12.86 12.14
N HIS A 281 -1.93 -12.56 11.25
CA HIS A 281 -2.00 -12.92 9.84
C HIS A 281 -2.01 -14.46 9.67
N VAL A 282 -1.10 -15.17 10.35
CA VAL A 282 -1.08 -16.64 10.36
C VAL A 282 -2.44 -17.21 10.76
N ASP A 283 -3.02 -16.73 11.85
CA ASP A 283 -4.33 -17.18 12.33
C ASP A 283 -5.44 -16.91 11.29
N ALA A 284 -5.49 -15.69 10.74
CA ALA A 284 -6.52 -15.29 9.79
C ALA A 284 -6.45 -16.03 8.46
N ILE A 285 -5.23 -16.20 7.91
CA ILE A 285 -5.02 -16.94 6.66
C ILE A 285 -5.31 -18.42 6.85
N SER A 286 -4.86 -19.02 7.96
CA SER A 286 -5.16 -20.42 8.29
C SER A 286 -6.67 -20.67 8.36
N GLU A 287 -7.42 -19.80 9.06
CA GLU A 287 -8.87 -19.91 9.15
C GLU A 287 -9.52 -19.79 7.76
N THR A 288 -9.04 -18.87 6.92
CA THR A 288 -9.55 -18.66 5.57
C THR A 288 -9.30 -19.86 4.67
N VAL A 289 -8.13 -20.48 4.74
CA VAL A 289 -7.83 -21.73 4.01
C VAL A 289 -8.80 -22.84 4.40
N GLU A 290 -9.05 -23.05 5.70
CA GLU A 290 -10.02 -24.05 6.18
C GLU A 290 -11.45 -23.74 5.71
N GLN A 291 -11.87 -22.48 5.74
CA GLN A 291 -13.19 -22.04 5.28
C GLN A 291 -13.42 -22.31 3.79
N LEU A 292 -12.37 -22.18 2.98
CA LEU A 292 -12.37 -22.54 1.56
C LEU A 292 -12.24 -24.05 1.31
N GLY A 293 -12.09 -24.86 2.36
CA GLY A 293 -12.00 -26.32 2.30
C GLY A 293 -10.60 -26.84 1.96
N GLY A 294 -9.57 -26.01 2.08
CA GLY A 294 -8.17 -26.40 2.00
C GLY A 294 -7.62 -26.90 3.34
N ASP A 295 -6.42 -27.47 3.30
CA ASP A 295 -5.62 -27.75 4.48
C ASP A 295 -4.55 -26.65 4.59
N PRO A 296 -4.47 -25.90 5.71
CA PRO A 296 -3.42 -24.91 5.94
C PRO A 296 -2.04 -25.56 5.95
N VAL A 297 -1.07 -24.94 5.28
CA VAL A 297 0.34 -25.34 5.35
C VAL A 297 0.83 -25.21 6.79
N ALA A 298 1.67 -26.14 7.23
CA ALA A 298 2.24 -26.11 8.58
C ALA A 298 3.48 -25.20 8.62
N GLU A 299 3.71 -24.59 9.78
CA GLU A 299 4.96 -23.90 10.09
C GLU A 299 6.17 -24.82 9.87
N ALA A 300 7.19 -24.31 9.16
CA ALA A 300 8.45 -25.04 8.93
C ALA A 300 9.44 -24.82 10.08
N THR A 301 10.63 -25.43 9.98
CA THR A 301 11.76 -25.08 10.86
C THR A 301 12.70 -24.13 10.14
N TYR A 302 13.12 -23.06 10.82
CA TYR A 302 13.89 -21.98 10.23
C TYR A 302 15.30 -21.84 10.84
N ASP A 303 16.23 -21.31 10.06
CA ASP A 303 17.55 -20.80 10.47
C ASP A 303 17.76 -19.42 9.85
N PHE A 304 17.67 -18.39 10.68
CA PHE A 304 17.76 -16.99 10.26
C PHE A 304 19.19 -16.44 10.22
N GLY A 305 20.17 -17.18 10.77
CA GLY A 305 21.58 -16.85 10.68
C GLY A 305 22.06 -15.56 11.35
N TYR A 306 21.21 -14.84 12.12
CA TYR A 306 21.65 -13.66 12.88
C TYR A 306 22.34 -14.06 14.19
N GLU A 307 23.39 -13.31 14.58
CA GLU A 307 24.08 -13.49 15.88
C GLU A 307 23.95 -12.25 16.77
N THR A 308 23.56 -11.10 16.20
CA THR A 308 23.49 -9.80 16.87
C THR A 308 22.15 -9.10 16.64
N PRO A 309 21.74 -8.16 17.52
CA PRO A 309 20.55 -7.35 17.31
C PRO A 309 20.55 -6.58 15.98
N SER A 310 21.70 -6.14 15.49
CA SER A 310 21.81 -5.44 14.20
C SER A 310 21.63 -6.36 13.01
N GLU A 311 22.15 -7.59 13.07
CA GLU A 311 21.86 -8.60 12.04
C GLU A 311 20.38 -9.00 12.07
N PHE A 312 19.77 -9.10 13.25
CA PHE A 312 18.32 -9.30 13.38
C PHE A 312 17.54 -8.18 12.70
N LEU A 313 17.83 -6.91 12.97
CA LEU A 313 17.17 -5.79 12.29
C LEU A 313 17.37 -5.80 10.77
N GLY A 314 18.54 -6.22 10.30
CA GLY A 314 18.82 -6.36 8.86
C GLY A 314 18.05 -7.51 8.20
N VAL A 315 17.90 -8.66 8.88
CA VAL A 315 17.07 -9.77 8.39
C VAL A 315 15.59 -9.37 8.40
N ALA A 316 15.14 -8.67 9.45
CA ALA A 316 13.77 -8.16 9.54
C ALA A 316 13.45 -7.26 8.33
N GLN A 317 14.33 -6.31 8.04
CA GLN A 317 14.20 -5.43 6.88
C GLN A 317 14.05 -6.21 5.57
N ALA A 318 14.86 -7.26 5.38
CA ALA A 318 14.82 -8.07 4.17
C ALA A 318 13.52 -8.89 4.04
N LEU A 319 13.00 -9.41 5.16
CA LEU A 319 11.75 -10.17 5.20
C LEU A 319 10.56 -9.27 4.86
N GLU A 320 10.35 -8.16 5.58
CA GLU A 320 9.18 -7.28 5.33
C GLU A 320 9.17 -6.73 3.89
N ASN A 321 10.33 -6.31 3.36
CA ASN A 321 10.38 -5.86 1.96
C ASN A 321 10.11 -7.00 0.95
N THR A 322 10.42 -8.25 1.33
CA THR A 322 10.02 -9.42 0.54
C THR A 322 8.52 -9.70 0.67
N GLY A 323 7.93 -9.54 1.87
CA GLY A 323 6.49 -9.60 2.13
C GLY A 323 5.71 -8.62 1.25
N VAL A 324 6.10 -7.34 1.24
CA VAL A 324 5.52 -6.30 0.35
C VAL A 324 5.53 -6.77 -1.11
N ALA A 325 6.70 -7.17 -1.62
CA ALA A 325 6.83 -7.58 -3.00
C ALA A 325 6.05 -8.87 -3.33
N ALA A 326 5.88 -9.77 -2.36
CA ALA A 326 5.14 -11.02 -2.47
C ALA A 326 3.63 -10.78 -2.57
N TYR A 327 3.07 -9.98 -1.66
CA TYR A 327 1.65 -9.62 -1.68
C TYR A 327 1.28 -8.88 -2.96
N LYS A 328 2.09 -7.89 -3.37
CA LYS A 328 1.93 -7.19 -4.65
C LYS A 328 1.96 -8.16 -5.84
N GLY A 329 2.95 -9.05 -5.88
CA GLY A 329 3.11 -10.01 -6.98
C GLY A 329 1.99 -11.05 -7.08
N ALA A 330 1.39 -11.41 -5.94
CA ALA A 330 0.28 -12.35 -5.88
C ALA A 330 -1.09 -11.69 -6.10
N ALA A 331 -1.23 -10.37 -5.92
CA ALA A 331 -2.51 -9.67 -6.01
C ALA A 331 -3.35 -9.98 -7.28
N PRO A 332 -2.76 -10.08 -8.49
CA PRO A 332 -3.51 -10.42 -9.72
C PRO A 332 -3.95 -11.90 -9.82
N THR A 333 -3.61 -12.74 -8.84
CA THR A 333 -3.90 -14.19 -8.83
C THR A 333 -5.04 -14.58 -7.88
N VAL A 334 -5.52 -13.63 -7.06
CA VAL A 334 -6.56 -13.87 -6.06
C VAL A 334 -7.95 -13.62 -6.66
N SER A 335 -8.67 -14.70 -6.94
CA SER A 335 -10.00 -14.64 -7.57
C SER A 335 -11.09 -14.21 -6.59
N ASN A 336 -11.07 -14.70 -5.36
CA ASN A 336 -12.09 -14.41 -4.35
C ASN A 336 -11.97 -12.97 -3.81
N ASP A 337 -13.08 -12.22 -3.87
CA ASP A 337 -13.15 -10.81 -3.45
C ASP A 337 -12.90 -10.59 -1.97
N ASP A 338 -13.44 -11.44 -1.12
CA ASP A 338 -13.26 -11.33 0.33
C ASP A 338 -11.80 -11.62 0.71
N VAL A 339 -11.18 -12.60 0.04
CA VAL A 339 -9.75 -12.92 0.20
C VAL A 339 -8.87 -11.77 -0.26
N PHE A 340 -9.16 -11.23 -1.46
CA PHE A 340 -8.39 -10.12 -2.01
C PHE A 340 -8.49 -8.87 -1.12
N ALA A 341 -9.69 -8.54 -0.64
CA ALA A 341 -9.91 -7.39 0.23
C ALA A 341 -9.11 -7.50 1.55
N ALA A 342 -9.06 -8.70 2.14
CA ALA A 342 -8.24 -8.94 3.33
C ALA A 342 -6.74 -8.84 3.03
N ALA A 343 -6.29 -9.45 1.91
CA ALA A 343 -4.88 -9.45 1.52
C ALA A 343 -4.33 -8.05 1.24
N ILE A 344 -5.13 -7.14 0.67
CA ILE A 344 -4.72 -5.75 0.46
C ILE A 344 -4.53 -5.01 1.79
N GLY A 345 -5.35 -5.28 2.80
CA GLY A 345 -5.17 -4.67 4.13
C GLY A 345 -3.94 -5.19 4.88
N ILE A 346 -3.52 -6.44 4.63
CA ILE A 346 -2.23 -6.97 5.13
C ILE A 346 -1.07 -6.34 4.36
N HIS A 347 -1.18 -6.24 3.04
CA HIS A 347 -0.14 -5.68 2.19
C HIS A 347 0.34 -4.27 2.59
N SER A 348 -0.56 -3.38 3.03
CA SER A 348 -0.13 -2.07 3.55
C SER A 348 0.54 -2.17 4.92
N VAL A 349 0.17 -3.14 5.75
CA VAL A 349 0.81 -3.37 7.06
C VAL A 349 2.25 -3.85 6.87
N GLU A 350 2.49 -4.80 5.95
CA GLU A 350 3.84 -5.20 5.52
C GLU A 350 4.68 -3.99 5.09
N ALA A 351 4.08 -3.10 4.30
CA ALA A 351 4.77 -1.91 3.82
C ALA A 351 5.08 -0.92 4.95
N ARG A 352 4.21 -0.81 5.96
CA ARG A 352 4.47 0.00 7.16
C ARG A 352 5.58 -0.58 8.02
N HIS A 353 5.63 -1.90 8.20
CA HIS A 353 6.73 -2.57 8.89
C HIS A 353 8.05 -2.33 8.15
N ALA A 354 8.06 -2.57 6.84
CA ALA A 354 9.21 -2.36 5.97
C ALA A 354 9.74 -0.92 6.05
N ALA A 355 8.86 0.08 6.09
CA ALA A 355 9.26 1.48 6.24
C ALA A 355 10.01 1.75 7.54
N LEU A 356 9.52 1.24 8.67
CA LEU A 356 10.21 1.40 9.95
C LEU A 356 11.56 0.69 9.92
N LEU A 357 11.62 -0.54 9.42
CA LEU A 357 12.86 -1.31 9.41
C LEU A 357 13.90 -0.75 8.46
N ASN A 358 13.48 -0.17 7.34
CA ASN A 358 14.37 0.60 6.47
C ASN A 358 15.02 1.75 7.25
N GLU A 359 14.20 2.56 7.94
CA GLU A 359 14.70 3.66 8.77
C GLU A 359 15.67 3.18 9.86
N LEU A 360 15.30 2.14 10.61
CA LEU A 360 16.14 1.60 11.69
C LEU A 360 17.48 1.01 11.19
N ASN A 361 17.57 0.64 9.91
CA ASN A 361 18.81 0.22 9.24
C ASN A 361 19.55 1.36 8.54
N GLY A 362 19.09 2.61 8.71
CA GLY A 362 19.72 3.81 8.15
C GLY A 362 19.45 4.02 6.66
N GLU A 363 18.38 3.41 6.15
CA GLU A 363 17.88 3.60 4.79
C GLU A 363 16.63 4.48 4.81
N ILE A 364 16.29 5.07 3.67
CA ILE A 364 15.05 5.84 3.53
C ILE A 364 13.83 4.90 3.71
N PRO A 365 12.78 5.29 4.47
CA PRO A 365 11.63 4.42 4.73
C PRO A 365 10.91 3.94 3.46
N PHE A 366 10.89 4.79 2.43
CA PHE A 366 10.26 4.59 1.13
C PHE A 366 11.28 4.92 0.02
N PRO A 367 12.08 3.95 -0.42
CA PRO A 367 13.17 4.20 -1.37
C PRO A 367 12.70 4.44 -2.82
N ASP A 368 11.55 3.88 -3.18
CA ASP A 368 11.02 3.88 -4.53
C ASP A 368 9.63 4.52 -4.54
N GLY A 369 9.30 5.24 -5.61
CA GLY A 369 7.97 5.84 -5.80
C GLY A 369 6.91 4.84 -6.26
N VAL A 370 7.29 3.61 -6.62
CA VAL A 370 6.37 2.49 -6.82
C VAL A 370 7.14 1.23 -6.41
N ASP A 371 6.67 0.49 -5.41
CA ASP A 371 7.34 -0.75 -5.00
C ASP A 371 7.25 -1.79 -6.12
N GLU A 372 8.32 -2.56 -6.38
CA GLU A 372 8.33 -3.58 -7.44
C GLU A 372 7.84 -4.96 -6.95
N PRO A 373 7.05 -5.70 -7.76
CA PRO A 373 6.59 -7.03 -7.36
C PRO A 373 7.71 -8.07 -7.52
N LYS A 374 7.57 -9.18 -6.79
CA LYS A 374 8.33 -10.41 -7.05
C LYS A 374 7.38 -11.52 -7.46
N THR A 375 7.82 -12.39 -8.36
CA THR A 375 7.07 -13.61 -8.68
C THR A 375 7.09 -14.57 -7.49
N MET A 376 6.08 -15.43 -7.35
CA MET A 376 6.05 -16.46 -6.29
C MET A 376 7.31 -17.33 -6.28
N SER A 377 7.89 -17.61 -7.45
CA SER A 377 9.15 -18.37 -7.56
C SER A 377 10.34 -17.62 -6.98
N GLU A 378 10.46 -16.31 -7.22
CA GLU A 378 11.54 -15.50 -6.66
C GLU A 378 11.40 -15.38 -5.15
N VAL A 379 10.17 -15.20 -4.66
CA VAL A 379 9.88 -15.15 -3.22
C VAL A 379 10.17 -16.48 -2.55
N THR A 380 9.76 -17.61 -3.16
CA THR A 380 10.07 -18.95 -2.63
C THR A 380 11.58 -19.22 -2.63
N GLU A 381 12.32 -18.72 -3.61
CA GLU A 381 13.78 -18.81 -3.62
C GLU A 381 14.41 -18.04 -2.45
N ILE A 382 13.89 -16.85 -2.13
CA ILE A 382 14.34 -16.03 -0.98
C ILE A 382 13.97 -16.71 0.34
N ALA A 383 12.68 -17.01 0.55
CA ALA A 383 12.18 -17.63 1.77
C ALA A 383 12.83 -19.00 2.04
N GLY A 384 13.07 -19.78 0.97
CA GLY A 384 13.71 -21.09 1.04
C GLY A 384 15.16 -21.07 1.54
N GLN A 385 15.81 -19.90 1.61
CA GLN A 385 17.14 -19.78 2.22
C GLN A 385 17.12 -19.97 3.75
N PHE A 386 15.97 -19.74 4.37
CA PHE A 386 15.79 -19.85 5.82
C PHE A 386 15.22 -21.20 6.26
N ILE A 387 14.64 -22.00 5.36
CA ILE A 387 13.97 -23.27 5.71
C ILE A 387 15.00 -24.41 5.81
N VAL A 388 15.06 -25.09 6.97
CA VAL A 388 16.04 -26.17 7.23
C VAL A 388 15.47 -27.58 7.22
N GLU A 389 14.18 -27.78 7.54
CA GLU A 389 13.46 -29.06 7.41
C GLU A 389 11.98 -28.80 7.04
N GLU A 390 11.45 -29.55 6.06
CA GLU A 390 10.03 -29.56 5.63
C GLU A 390 9.22 -30.69 6.27
#